data_AF-W7S6U2-F1
#
_entry.id   AF-W7S6U2-F1
#
_cell.length_a   1.000
_cell.length_b   1.000
_cell.length_c   1.000
_cell.angle_alpha   90.00
_cell.angle_beta   90.00
_cell.angle_gamma   90.00
#
_symmetry.space_group_name_H-M   'P 1'
#
loop_
_entity.id
_entity.type
_entity.pdbx_description
1 polymer ?
#
loop_
_entity_poly.entity_id
_entity_poly.type
_entity_poly.pdbx_seq_one_letter_code
_entity_poly.pdbx_strand_id
1 'polypeptide(L)' 'MTTGSGDLPRCTDNSCITCGDTAVEVTVVELLADDLAVVETGSGREEVSVALVDAHIGATVLVHAGEAIAVIEEGS' A
#
# COMPACT_ATOMS: atom_id res chain seq x y z
N MET A 1 0.13 46.15 18.71
CA MET A 1 1.46 45.71 18.23
C MET A 1 2.12 45.06 19.44
N THR A 2 2.05 43.74 19.62
CA THR A 2 2.83 42.74 18.88
C THR A 2 2.13 41.38 18.94
N THR A 3 2.16 40.70 17.80
CA THR A 3 1.48 39.47 17.42
C THR A 3 2.04 38.24 18.15
N GLY A 4 1.16 37.31 18.54
CA GLY A 4 1.51 36.06 19.19
C GLY A 4 2.39 35.17 18.31
N SER A 5 3.50 34.74 18.87
CA SER A 5 4.38 33.70 18.31
C SER A 5 3.75 32.34 18.56
N GLY A 6 2.67 32.03 17.83
CA GLY A 6 2.16 30.68 17.67
C GLY A 6 2.80 30.07 16.43
N ASP A 7 4.01 29.53 16.58
CA ASP A 7 4.61 28.68 15.55
C ASP A 7 3.91 27.31 15.61
N LEU A 8 2.69 27.27 15.07
CA LEU A 8 2.07 26.03 14.65
C LEU A 8 2.70 25.67 13.30
N PRO A 9 3.16 24.43 13.07
CA PRO A 9 3.74 24.03 11.80
C PRO A 9 2.71 24.25 10.68
N ARG A 10 2.94 25.29 9.90
CA ARG A 10 2.17 25.69 8.72
C ARG A 10 2.62 24.85 7.54
N CYS A 11 1.81 23.86 7.17
CA CYS A 11 1.99 23.04 5.98
C CYS A 11 2.03 23.95 4.75
N THR A 12 3.23 24.33 4.33
CA THR A 12 3.46 25.16 3.15
C THR A 12 4.19 24.30 2.13
N ASP A 13 3.44 23.87 1.13
CA ASP A 13 3.90 23.31 -0.15
C ASP A 13 4.57 21.90 -0.15
N ASN A 14 3.74 20.92 -0.54
CA ASN A 14 4.02 19.68 -1.26
C ASN A 14 4.63 18.41 -0.58
N SER A 15 4.13 18.03 0.59
CA SER A 15 4.04 16.64 1.13
C SER A 15 4.48 16.60 2.59
N CYS A 16 3.50 16.53 3.48
CA CYS A 16 3.76 16.18 4.87
C CYS A 16 4.11 14.69 4.91
N ILE A 17 5.06 14.28 5.75
CA ILE A 17 5.46 12.88 6.03
C ILE A 17 4.28 11.95 6.43
N THR A 18 3.06 12.48 6.57
CA THR A 18 1.80 11.72 6.57
C THR A 18 1.27 11.48 5.13
N CYS A 19 2.17 11.29 4.17
CA CYS A 19 1.87 11.03 2.77
C CYS A 19 2.43 9.64 2.46
N GLY A 20 1.57 8.61 2.39
CA GLY A 20 2.02 7.27 2.00
C GLY A 20 1.12 6.09 2.35
N ASP A 21 0.08 6.24 3.17
CA ASP A 21 -0.85 5.13 3.51
C ASP A 21 -1.84 4.79 2.38
N THR A 22 -1.52 5.09 1.12
CA THR A 22 -2.30 4.61 -0.02
C THR A 22 -1.92 3.17 -0.27
N ALA A 23 -2.81 2.26 0.12
CA ALA A 23 -2.68 0.88 -0.30
C ALA A 23 -2.82 0.80 -1.82
N VAL A 24 -1.89 0.11 -2.47
CA VAL A 24 -1.86 -0.03 -3.93
C VAL A 24 -2.56 -1.32 -4.30
N GLU A 25 -3.50 -1.23 -5.23
CA GLU A 25 -4.15 -2.39 -5.84
C GLU A 25 -3.18 -3.03 -6.83
N VAL A 26 -2.89 -4.30 -6.60
CA VAL A 26 -1.96 -5.08 -7.42
C VAL A 26 -2.55 -6.46 -7.67
N THR A 27 -2.18 -7.07 -8.79
CA THR A 27 -2.69 -8.40 -9.15
C THR A 27 -1.64 -9.46 -8.87
N VAL A 28 -2.01 -10.51 -8.16
CA VAL A 28 -1.12 -11.65 -7.90
C VAL A 28 -0.93 -12.46 -9.18
N VAL A 29 0.31 -12.61 -9.63
CA VAL A 29 0.66 -13.38 -10.83
C VAL A 29 1.34 -14.70 -10.51
N GLU A 30 1.94 -14.83 -9.32
CA GLU A 30 2.62 -16.04 -8.87
C GLU A 30 2.61 -16.12 -7.34
N LEU A 31 2.52 -17.33 -6.78
CA LEU A 31 2.66 -17.59 -5.35
C LEU A 31 4.00 -18.29 -5.10
N LEU A 32 4.77 -17.82 -4.14
CA LEU A 32 6.04 -18.40 -3.70
C LEU A 32 5.86 -19.15 -2.36
N ALA A 33 6.96 -19.72 -1.88
CA ALA A 33 7.04 -20.27 -0.53
C ALA A 33 7.01 -19.16 0.54
N ASP A 34 6.81 -19.54 1.79
CA ASP A 34 6.85 -18.63 2.95
C ASP A 34 5.82 -17.49 2.89
N ASP A 35 4.64 -17.77 2.31
CA ASP A 35 3.53 -16.81 2.18
C ASP A 35 3.92 -15.53 1.44
N LEU A 36 4.81 -15.64 0.45
CA LEU A 36 5.17 -14.57 -0.49
C LEU A 36 4.42 -14.75 -1.82
N ALA A 37 4.18 -13.65 -2.52
CA ALA A 37 3.57 -13.62 -3.84
C ALA A 37 4.26 -12.62 -4.75
N VAL A 38 4.41 -12.96 -6.03
CA VAL A 38 4.75 -11.97 -7.06
C VAL A 38 3.46 -11.30 -7.49
N VAL A 39 3.44 -9.98 -7.41
CA VAL A 39 2.35 -9.14 -7.89
C VAL A 39 2.81 -8.35 -9.11
N GLU A 40 1.90 -8.10 -10.04
CA GLU A 40 2.12 -7.16 -11.12
C GLU A 40 1.50 -5.82 -10.73
N THR A 41 2.37 -4.84 -10.55
CA THR A 41 2.01 -3.42 -10.44
C THR A 41 2.08 -2.85 -11.86
N GLY A 42 1.28 -1.83 -12.20
CA GLY A 42 1.33 -1.23 -13.55
C GLY A 42 2.71 -0.70 -13.99
N SER A 43 3.71 -0.73 -13.09
CA SER A 43 5.10 -0.35 -13.32
C SER A 43 6.08 -1.54 -13.39
N GLY A 44 5.67 -2.76 -13.03
CA GLY A 44 6.54 -3.93 -13.01
C GLY A 44 6.05 -5.04 -12.09
N ARG A 45 6.91 -6.02 -11.82
CA ARG A 45 6.62 -7.10 -10.87
C ARG A 45 7.34 -6.86 -9.56
N GLU A 46 6.64 -7.07 -8.46
CA GLU A 46 7.17 -6.90 -7.11
C GLU A 46 6.81 -8.10 -6.24
N GLU A 47 7.65 -8.39 -5.26
CA GLU A 47 7.41 -9.46 -4.29
C GLU A 47 6.73 -8.86 -3.05
N VAL A 48 5.62 -9.45 -2.66
CA VAL A 48 4.75 -8.98 -1.59
C VAL A 48 4.43 -10.13 -0.66
N SER A 49 4.43 -9.85 0.64
CA SER A 49 4.00 -10.79 1.66
C SER A 49 2.48 -10.87 1.69
N VAL A 50 1.94 -12.09 1.55
CA VAL A 50 0.51 -12.39 1.63
C VAL A 50 0.16 -13.16 2.91
N ALA A 51 1.07 -13.27 3.87
CA ALA A 51 0.83 -14.01 5.12
C ALA A 51 -0.41 -13.56 5.93
N LEU A 52 -0.89 -12.34 5.71
CA LEU A 52 -2.03 -11.76 6.42
C LEU A 52 -3.37 -11.98 5.70
N VAL A 53 -3.36 -12.45 4.45
CA VAL A 53 -4.56 -12.59 3.61
C VAL A 53 -4.52 -13.86 2.76
N ASP A 54 -5.68 -14.45 2.49
CA ASP A 54 -5.75 -15.61 1.61
C ASP A 54 -5.72 -15.16 0.13
N ALA A 55 -4.52 -14.95 -0.40
CA ALA A 55 -4.31 -14.50 -1.77
C ALA A 55 -4.16 -15.70 -2.72
N HIS A 56 -4.76 -15.61 -3.91
CA HIS A 56 -4.62 -16.61 -4.97
C HIS A 56 -4.15 -15.96 -6.27
N ILE A 57 -3.63 -16.76 -7.19
CA ILE A 57 -3.20 -16.28 -8.51
C ILE A 57 -4.40 -15.69 -9.26
N GLY A 58 -4.28 -14.45 -9.70
CA GLY A 58 -5.34 -13.68 -10.35
C GLY A 58 -6.14 -12.78 -9.40
N ALA A 59 -5.95 -12.90 -8.08
CA ALA A 59 -6.59 -12.03 -7.12
C ALA A 59 -6.00 -10.61 -7.14
N THR A 60 -6.84 -9.61 -6.94
CA THR A 60 -6.40 -8.24 -6.67
C THR A 60 -6.25 -8.06 -5.16
N VAL A 61 -5.09 -7.61 -4.71
CA VAL A 61 -4.80 -7.37 -3.30
C VAL A 61 -4.38 -5.93 -3.07
N LEU A 62 -4.68 -5.42 -1.87
CA LEU A 62 -4.21 -4.13 -1.40
C LEU A 62 -2.91 -4.28 -0.66
N VAL A 63 -1.88 -3.57 -1.10
CA VAL A 63 -0.54 -3.62 -0.52
C VAL A 63 -0.18 -2.32 0.16
N HIS A 64 0.25 -2.40 1.41
CA HIS A 64 0.78 -1.28 2.16
C HIS A 64 2.16 -1.66 2.70
N ALA A 65 3.16 -0.81 2.45
CA ALA A 65 4.55 -1.04 2.88
C ALA A 65 5.13 -2.43 2.49
N GLY A 66 4.67 -3.01 1.38
CA GLY A 66 5.12 -4.33 0.89
C GLY A 66 4.36 -5.53 1.47
N GLU A 67 3.32 -5.28 2.27
CA GLU A 67 2.47 -6.31 2.87
C GLU A 67 1.04 -6.23 2.31
N ALA A 68 0.48 -7.37 1.91
CA ALA A 68 -0.91 -7.46 1.49
C ALA A 68 -1.83 -7.44 2.72
N ILE A 69 -2.70 -6.42 2.78
CA ILE A 69 -3.58 -6.16 3.93
C ILE A 69 -5.04 -6.51 3.67
N ALA A 70 -5.43 -6.65 2.40
CA ALA A 70 -6.78 -7.07 2.01
C ALA A 70 -6.79 -7.69 0.61
N VAL A 71 -7.77 -8.55 0.34
CA VAL A 71 -8.11 -9.02 -1.01
C VAL A 71 -9.34 -8.27 -1.48
N ILE A 72 -9.28 -7.67 -2.67
CA ILE A 72 -10.41 -7.07 -3.35
C ILE A 72 -10.92 -8.08 -4.36
N GLU A 73 -11.67 -9.06 -3.87
CA GLU A 73 -12.54 -9.83 -4.75
C GLU A 73 -13.84 -9.04 -4.89
N GLU A 74 -14.13 -8.55 -6.10
CA GLU A 74 -15.45 -8.04 -6.44
C GLU A 74 -16.44 -9.22 -6.48
N GLY A 75 -16.81 -9.78 -5.33
CA GLY A 75 -17.60 -11.00 -5.34
C GLY A 75 -17.95 -11.61 -4.00
N SER A 76 -18.84 -10.96 -3.23
CA SER A 76 -19.94 -11.62 -2.50
C SER A 76 -21.01 -10.62 -2.08
#